data_AF-A0A542GAL1-F1
#
_entry.id   AF-A0A542GAL1-F1
#
_cell.length_a   1.000
_cell.length_b   1.000
_cell.length_c   1.000
_cell.angle_alpha   90.00
_cell.angle_beta   90.00
_cell.angle_gamma   90.00
#
_symmetry.space_group_name_H-M   'P 1'
#
loop_
_entity.id
_entity.type
_entity.pdbx_description
1 polymer ?
#
loop_
_entity_poly.entity_id
_entity_poly.type
_entity_poly.pdbx_seq_one_letter_code
_entity_poly.pdbx_strand_id
1 'polypeptide(L)'
;MKSLGVLFAPLLRARGIEVRVLPVPRELGIGLVPFSPLGHGFLTGTVRNENDFEEGDFRRGNPRFTGENFQRNLALADEVQTIAAQAGATPAQVAIAWLLAQGDDIAPIPDADPTSGGTGKVYQAGYEFAGEVTAVGNNVTTLAVGDRVMGTIPGSFAPYVLADHRHVLPVPDHLDYDVACALPTGLLTEHGALMTGGFRAGQSVLITGATSSIGLIGVQIAKALGAGQVIVTTRSASKQNLLEPAGADTVVVPGGQDLTGAVLDATGGEGVDVALDHVGGPAFAACLPATRVDGAVVNIGRLDTAESAIDLDSLSYRHLRVAGVSFGFTRPAELGAVNAAAGEQLLPAVADGRVRPLIDSTLTIDTAAQAAERLRSHQAHGKIVLAVP
;
A
#
# COMPACT_ATOMS: atom_id res chain seq x y z
N MET A 1 5.31 13.67 13.67
CA MET A 1 4.05 14.26 14.15
C MET A 1 3.30 13.19 14.93
N LYS A 2 3.05 13.37 16.23
CA LYS A 2 2.16 12.46 16.97
C LYS A 2 0.74 12.80 16.49
N SER A 3 -0.08 11.81 16.12
CA SER A 3 -1.44 12.01 15.62
C SER A 3 -2.44 11.64 16.71
N LEU A 4 -3.31 12.57 17.10
CA LEU A 4 -4.44 12.27 17.97
C LEU A 4 -5.64 11.95 17.06
N GLY A 5 -6.08 10.70 17.05
CA GLY A 5 -7.25 10.27 16.29
C GLY A 5 -8.55 10.61 17.01
N VAL A 6 -9.00 11.87 16.93
CA VAL A 6 -10.39 12.26 17.22
C VAL A 6 -10.72 13.55 16.45
N LEU A 7 -11.64 13.52 15.48
CA LEU A 7 -12.90 14.31 15.43
C LEU A 7 -13.53 14.34 14.02
N PHE A 8 -14.86 14.27 14.03
CA PHE A 8 -15.78 14.16 12.90
C PHE A 8 -16.11 15.52 12.29
N ALA A 9 -16.48 15.55 11.00
CA ALA A 9 -16.87 16.73 10.23
C ALA A 9 -17.64 17.81 11.03
N PRO A 10 -17.21 19.09 10.98
CA PRO A 10 -17.75 20.15 11.82
C PRO A 10 -19.22 20.50 11.55
N LEU A 11 -19.77 20.09 10.42
CA LEU A 11 -21.10 20.49 9.97
C LEU A 11 -22.25 19.61 10.47
N LEU A 12 -22.00 18.39 11.00
CA LEU A 12 -23.06 17.39 11.26
C LEU A 12 -23.06 16.71 12.67
N ARG A 13 -22.38 17.33 13.67
CA ARG A 13 -22.43 17.12 15.16
C ARG A 13 -21.92 15.80 15.80
N ALA A 14 -20.96 15.95 16.73
CA ALA A 14 -20.86 15.24 18.04
C ALA A 14 -19.76 15.85 18.94
N ARG A 15 -20.08 16.86 19.77
CA ARG A 15 -19.12 17.81 20.40
C ARG A 15 -18.32 18.57 19.34
N GLY A 16 -18.37 19.91 19.35
CA GLY A 16 -17.35 20.65 18.60
C GLY A 16 -15.97 20.21 19.10
N ILE A 17 -14.92 20.39 18.30
CA ILE A 17 -13.62 20.58 18.96
C ILE A 17 -13.87 21.76 19.90
N GLU A 18 -13.78 21.54 21.21
CA GLU A 18 -13.93 22.65 22.14
C GLU A 18 -12.93 23.70 21.67
N VAL A 19 -13.37 24.94 21.43
CA VAL A 19 -12.49 26.03 20.95
C VAL A 19 -11.25 26.14 21.85
N ARG A 20 -11.37 25.72 23.10
CA ARG A 20 -10.31 25.62 24.12
C ARG A 20 -9.28 24.50 23.90
N VAL A 21 -9.60 23.47 23.13
CA VAL A 21 -8.74 22.30 22.89
C VAL A 21 -7.96 22.44 21.59
N LEU A 22 -8.45 23.16 20.57
CA LEU A 22 -7.74 23.39 19.30
C LEU A 22 -6.31 23.93 19.43
N PRO A 23 -5.99 24.85 20.36
CA PRO A 23 -4.63 25.34 20.54
C PRO A 23 -3.66 24.26 21.04
N VAL A 24 -4.14 23.28 21.81
CA VAL A 24 -3.29 22.31 22.51
C VAL A 24 -2.58 21.35 21.54
N PRO A 25 -3.23 20.72 20.54
CA PRO A 25 -2.53 19.97 19.50
C PRO A 25 -1.47 20.80 18.77
N ARG A 26 -1.79 22.07 18.47
CA ARG A 26 -0.86 22.98 17.77
C ARG A 26 0.37 23.31 18.62
N GLU A 27 0.18 23.64 19.89
CA GLU A 27 1.27 23.85 20.86
C GLU A 27 2.17 22.62 21.00
N LEU A 28 1.60 21.42 20.85
CA LEU A 28 2.31 20.14 20.97
C LEU A 28 2.86 19.59 19.63
N GLY A 29 2.68 20.31 18.51
CA GLY A 29 3.11 19.85 17.18
C GLY A 29 2.38 18.58 16.71
N ILE A 30 1.11 18.44 17.09
CA ILE A 30 0.20 17.35 16.75
C ILE A 30 -0.75 17.82 15.65
N GLY A 31 -0.72 17.16 14.49
CA GLY A 31 -1.66 17.45 13.41
C GLY A 31 -3.05 16.91 13.70
N LEU A 32 -4.05 17.60 13.17
CA LEU A 32 -5.46 17.29 13.32
C LEU A 32 -5.97 16.54 12.08
N VAL A 33 -6.67 15.43 12.31
CA VAL A 33 -7.18 14.56 11.23
C VAL A 33 -8.70 14.55 11.27
N PRO A 34 -9.38 15.40 10.48
CA PRO A 34 -10.83 15.36 10.33
C PRO A 34 -11.27 14.05 9.66
N PHE A 35 -12.06 13.25 10.37
CA PHE A 35 -12.64 12.00 9.85
C PHE A 35 -13.97 12.25 9.14
N SER A 36 -14.13 11.64 7.97
CA SER A 36 -15.30 11.76 7.07
C SER A 36 -15.80 13.20 6.90
N PRO A 37 -14.93 14.12 6.45
CA PRO A 37 -15.21 15.57 6.38
C PRO A 37 -16.42 15.91 5.50
N LEU A 38 -16.83 15.00 4.62
CA LEU A 38 -17.97 15.15 3.71
C LEU A 38 -19.29 14.59 4.26
N GLY A 39 -19.27 14.05 5.49
CA GLY A 39 -20.46 13.54 6.17
C GLY A 39 -21.10 12.34 5.48
N HIS A 40 -20.31 11.45 4.87
CA HIS A 40 -20.78 10.25 4.15
C HIS A 40 -21.89 10.58 3.14
N GLY A 41 -21.60 11.48 2.20
CA GLY A 41 -22.53 11.86 1.13
C GLY A 41 -23.55 12.95 1.50
N PHE A 42 -23.61 13.37 2.77
CA PHE A 42 -24.58 14.36 3.22
C PHE A 42 -24.24 15.78 2.72
N LEU A 43 -22.98 16.22 2.83
CA LEU A 43 -22.56 17.54 2.34
C LEU A 43 -22.42 17.61 0.81
N THR A 44 -22.38 16.47 0.15
CA THR A 44 -22.26 16.38 -1.31
C THR A 44 -23.61 16.33 -2.01
N GLY A 45 -24.72 16.36 -1.26
CA GLY A 45 -26.08 16.35 -1.79
C GLY A 45 -26.58 14.96 -2.21
N THR A 46 -25.86 13.89 -1.87
CA THR A 46 -26.26 12.51 -2.16
C THR A 46 -27.40 12.04 -1.27
N VAL A 47 -27.48 12.57 -0.04
CA VAL A 47 -28.58 12.36 0.90
C VAL A 47 -29.39 13.65 1.00
N ARG A 48 -30.64 13.62 0.54
CA ARG A 48 -31.58 14.75 0.57
C ARG A 48 -32.87 14.43 1.33
N ASN A 49 -33.13 13.15 1.57
CA ASN A 49 -34.23 12.62 2.35
C ASN A 49 -33.73 11.58 3.37
N GLU A 50 -34.43 11.43 4.48
CA GLU A 50 -34.14 10.40 5.49
C GLU A 50 -34.22 8.97 4.92
N ASN A 51 -34.99 8.77 3.85
CA ASN A 51 -35.10 7.49 3.16
C ASN A 51 -33.91 7.20 2.21
N ASP A 52 -33.05 8.19 1.95
CA ASP A 52 -31.90 8.02 1.04
C ASP A 52 -30.73 7.26 1.69
N PHE A 53 -30.75 7.10 3.02
CA PHE A 53 -29.75 6.28 3.71
C PHE A 53 -29.88 4.81 3.27
N GLU A 54 -28.80 4.06 3.11
CA GLU A 54 -28.87 2.64 2.71
C GLU A 54 -29.29 1.72 3.88
N GLU A 55 -29.65 0.48 3.57
CA GLU A 55 -29.93 -0.54 4.58
C GLU A 55 -28.64 -0.84 5.38
N GLY A 56 -28.69 -0.69 6.71
CA GLY A 56 -27.52 -0.81 7.58
C GLY A 56 -26.80 0.51 7.91
N ASP A 57 -27.20 1.64 7.32
CA ASP A 57 -26.64 2.95 7.66
C ASP A 57 -26.99 3.35 9.10
N PHE A 58 -25.98 3.63 9.92
CA PHE A 58 -26.13 4.00 11.33
C PHE A 58 -26.98 5.27 11.54
N ARG A 59 -27.14 6.11 10.51
CA ARG A 59 -27.89 7.38 10.56
C ARG A 59 -29.41 7.17 10.58
N ARG A 60 -29.93 6.07 10.01
CA ARG A 60 -31.39 5.79 9.93
C ARG A 60 -32.09 5.76 11.29
N GLY A 61 -31.40 5.32 12.34
CA GLY A 61 -31.93 5.24 13.71
C GLY A 61 -31.40 6.33 14.64
N ASN A 62 -30.59 7.27 14.13
CA ASN A 62 -29.93 8.26 14.96
C ASN A 62 -30.76 9.55 15.04
N PRO A 63 -31.21 10.00 16.22
CA PRO A 63 -32.03 11.21 16.37
C PRO A 63 -31.43 12.49 15.77
N ARG A 64 -30.12 12.51 15.48
CA ARG A 64 -29.42 13.63 14.83
C ARG A 64 -29.65 13.71 13.32
N PHE A 65 -30.05 12.61 12.69
CA PHE A 65 -30.28 12.51 11.25
C PHE A 65 -31.73 12.17 10.93
N THR A 66 -32.65 12.48 11.84
CA THR A 66 -34.08 12.25 11.68
C THR A 66 -34.90 13.49 12.04
N GLY A 67 -36.08 13.64 11.45
CA GLY A 67 -37.04 14.71 11.75
C GLY A 67 -36.45 16.11 11.58
N GLU A 68 -36.73 17.00 12.55
CA GLU A 68 -36.28 18.41 12.48
C GLU A 68 -34.75 18.55 12.45
N ASN A 69 -33.99 17.61 13.04
CA ASN A 69 -32.53 17.64 13.00
C ASN A 69 -32.00 17.33 11.60
N PHE A 70 -32.65 16.40 10.87
CA PHE A 70 -32.32 16.15 9.48
C PHE A 70 -32.52 17.41 8.64
N GLN A 71 -33.65 18.11 8.80
CA GLN A 71 -33.93 19.35 8.07
C GLN A 71 -32.93 20.46 8.38
N ARG A 72 -32.50 20.58 9.64
CA ARG A 72 -31.49 21.56 10.05
C ARG A 72 -30.11 21.25 9.45
N ASN A 73 -29.73 19.98 9.43
CA ASN A 73 -28.49 19.52 8.81
C ASN A 73 -28.52 19.76 7.29
N LEU A 74 -29.69 19.53 6.66
CA LEU A 74 -29.91 19.73 5.24
C LEU A 74 -29.72 21.20 4.84
N ALA A 75 -30.26 22.13 5.64
CA ALA A 75 -30.08 23.56 5.43
C ALA A 75 -28.59 24.00 5.50
N LEU A 76 -27.79 23.37 6.36
CA LEU A 76 -26.34 23.62 6.41
C LEU A 76 -25.63 23.07 5.17
N ALA A 77 -26.04 21.90 4.67
CA ALA A 77 -25.51 21.37 3.42
C ALA A 77 -25.87 22.26 2.21
N ASP A 78 -27.08 22.84 2.22
CA ASP A 78 -27.56 23.77 1.17
C ASP A 78 -26.75 25.08 1.14
N GLU A 79 -26.34 25.60 2.29
CA GLU A 79 -25.42 26.73 2.38
C GLU A 79 -24.06 26.41 1.77
N VAL A 80 -23.47 25.25 2.09
CA VAL A 80 -22.21 24.80 1.49
C VAL A 80 -22.35 24.66 -0.03
N GLN A 81 -23.48 24.16 -0.50
CA GLN A 81 -23.78 24.05 -1.93
C GLN A 81 -23.92 25.42 -2.61
N THR A 82 -24.52 26.39 -1.93
CA THR A 82 -24.64 27.77 -2.43
C THR A 82 -23.26 28.43 -2.57
N ILE A 83 -22.40 28.29 -1.56
CA ILE A 83 -21.01 28.77 -1.59
C ILE A 83 -20.23 28.10 -2.72
N ALA A 84 -20.42 26.80 -2.91
CA ALA A 84 -19.78 26.03 -3.98
C ALA A 84 -20.20 26.53 -5.37
N ALA A 85 -21.49 26.78 -5.59
CA ALA A 85 -21.99 27.34 -6.84
C ALA A 85 -21.40 28.73 -7.12
N GLN A 86 -21.32 29.60 -6.11
CA GLN A 86 -20.71 30.93 -6.24
C GLN A 86 -19.21 30.86 -6.57
N ALA A 87 -18.52 29.86 -6.03
CA ALA A 87 -17.09 29.63 -6.25
C ALA A 87 -16.77 28.83 -7.53
N GLY A 88 -17.78 28.37 -8.29
CA GLY A 88 -17.58 27.48 -9.43
C GLY A 88 -16.97 26.13 -9.06
N ALA A 89 -17.24 25.65 -7.84
CA ALA A 89 -16.68 24.43 -7.26
C ALA A 89 -17.79 23.46 -6.83
N THR A 90 -17.41 22.24 -6.46
CA THR A 90 -18.32 21.28 -5.83
C THR A 90 -18.43 21.51 -4.32
N PRO A 91 -19.55 21.13 -3.66
CA PRO A 91 -19.67 21.21 -2.20
C PRO A 91 -18.55 20.46 -1.47
N ALA A 92 -18.07 19.35 -2.04
CA ALA A 92 -16.94 18.59 -1.52
C ALA A 92 -15.63 19.41 -1.56
N GLN A 93 -15.35 20.07 -2.70
CA GLN A 93 -14.17 20.93 -2.83
C GLN A 93 -14.21 22.10 -1.86
N VAL A 94 -15.37 22.74 -1.67
CA VAL A 94 -15.52 23.83 -0.70
C VAL A 94 -15.33 23.32 0.73
N ALA A 95 -15.90 22.17 1.09
CA ALA A 95 -15.75 21.61 2.44
C ALA A 95 -14.28 21.24 2.74
N ILE A 96 -13.58 20.63 1.77
CA ILE A 96 -12.16 20.27 1.91
C ILE A 96 -11.28 21.52 1.91
N ALA A 97 -11.52 22.47 1.01
CA ALA A 97 -10.76 23.73 0.95
C ALA A 97 -10.93 24.55 2.24
N TRP A 98 -12.14 24.61 2.79
CA TRP A 98 -12.40 25.29 4.06
C TRP A 98 -11.66 24.62 5.22
N LEU A 99 -11.61 23.27 5.26
CA LEU A 99 -10.86 22.52 6.26
C LEU A 99 -9.35 22.74 6.16
N LEU A 100 -8.80 22.66 4.94
CA LEU A 100 -7.38 22.93 4.70
C LEU A 100 -7.01 24.38 5.01
N ALA A 101 -7.93 25.32 4.79
CA ALA A 101 -7.73 26.73 5.15
C ALA A 101 -7.72 26.99 6.67
N GLN A 102 -8.13 26.03 7.51
CA GLN A 102 -8.08 26.19 8.97
C GLN A 102 -6.64 26.07 9.53
N GLY A 103 -5.68 25.56 8.76
CA GLY A 103 -4.26 25.52 9.11
C GLY A 103 -3.48 24.39 8.44
N ASP A 104 -2.16 24.57 8.30
CA ASP A 104 -1.24 23.59 7.69
C ASP A 104 -1.10 22.29 8.51
N ASP A 105 -1.64 22.28 9.74
CA ASP A 105 -1.66 21.14 10.65
C ASP A 105 -2.83 20.18 10.40
N ILE A 106 -3.64 20.42 9.38
CA ILE A 106 -4.88 19.68 9.11
C ILE A 106 -4.72 18.75 7.91
N ALA A 107 -4.90 17.45 8.16
CA ALA A 107 -4.86 16.40 7.16
C ALA A 107 -6.20 15.67 7.10
N PRO A 108 -7.17 16.10 6.26
CA PRO A 108 -8.45 15.42 6.14
C PRO A 108 -8.24 14.02 5.57
N ILE A 109 -8.97 13.04 6.11
CA ILE A 109 -9.17 11.75 5.43
C ILE A 109 -10.51 11.86 4.72
N PRO A 110 -10.55 12.30 3.43
CA PRO A 110 -11.74 12.13 2.63
C PRO A 110 -12.00 10.62 2.48
N ASP A 111 -13.24 10.17 2.62
CA ASP A 111 -13.63 8.75 2.61
C ASP A 111 -13.11 8.00 1.37
N ALA A 112 -11.87 7.50 1.46
CA ALA A 112 -11.19 6.65 0.51
C ALA A 112 -10.47 5.57 1.33
N ASP A 113 -11.28 4.74 1.99
CA ASP A 113 -10.85 3.50 2.58
C ASP A 113 -11.22 2.37 1.59
N PRO A 114 -10.24 1.61 1.07
CA PRO A 114 -10.51 0.51 0.16
C PRO A 114 -11.26 -0.66 0.82
N THR A 115 -11.53 -0.61 2.13
CA THR A 115 -12.37 -1.60 2.83
C THR A 115 -13.86 -1.22 2.91
N SER A 116 -14.26 -0.02 2.46
CA SER A 116 -15.64 0.48 2.59
C SER A 116 -16.33 0.81 1.26
N GLY A 117 -16.12 -0.02 0.22
CA GLY A 117 -16.96 -0.04 -0.98
C GLY A 117 -16.82 1.19 -1.89
N GLY A 118 -16.82 0.97 -3.21
CA GLY A 118 -16.65 2.04 -4.19
C GLY A 118 -17.78 3.07 -4.12
N THR A 119 -17.44 4.34 -3.86
CA THR A 119 -18.37 5.47 -3.71
C THR A 119 -19.00 5.98 -5.01
N GLY A 120 -19.00 5.18 -6.08
CA GLY A 120 -19.50 5.58 -7.41
C GLY A 120 -18.72 6.71 -8.09
N LYS A 121 -17.60 7.16 -7.52
CA LYS A 121 -16.73 8.21 -8.08
C LYS A 121 -15.72 7.62 -9.08
N VAL A 122 -15.46 8.36 -10.15
CA VAL A 122 -14.35 8.09 -11.07
C VAL A 122 -13.06 8.53 -10.37
N TYR A 123 -12.09 7.61 -10.27
CA TYR A 123 -10.75 7.89 -9.76
C TYR A 123 -9.72 7.60 -10.86
N GLN A 124 -8.63 8.35 -10.85
CA GLN A 124 -7.47 8.00 -11.67
C GLN A 124 -6.86 6.71 -11.13
N ALA A 125 -6.73 5.70 -11.98
CA ALA A 125 -6.09 4.44 -11.62
C ALA A 125 -4.55 4.53 -11.70
N GLY A 126 -3.88 3.48 -11.25
CA GLY A 126 -2.42 3.38 -11.22
C GLY A 126 -1.85 3.58 -9.82
N TYR A 127 -0.72 2.91 -9.55
CA TYR A 127 -0.01 3.02 -8.28
C TYR A 127 1.53 3.12 -8.40
N GLU A 128 2.08 2.95 -9.60
CA GLU A 128 3.51 2.83 -9.85
C GLU A 128 3.85 3.49 -11.19
N PHE A 129 5.00 4.17 -11.27
CA PHE A 129 5.42 4.91 -12.46
C PHE A 129 6.94 4.96 -12.62
N ALA A 130 7.39 5.26 -13.83
CA ALA A 130 8.71 5.79 -14.11
C ALA A 130 8.63 6.84 -15.22
N GLY A 131 9.47 7.87 -15.15
CA GLY A 131 9.45 8.98 -16.09
C GLY A 131 10.58 9.98 -15.87
N GLU A 132 10.47 11.14 -16.52
CA GLU A 132 11.41 12.25 -16.40
C GLU A 132 10.82 13.38 -15.54
N VAL A 133 11.65 14.00 -14.71
CA VAL A 133 11.28 15.18 -13.94
C VAL A 133 11.12 16.37 -14.89
N THR A 134 9.91 16.89 -15.02
CA THR A 134 9.60 18.05 -15.91
C THR A 134 9.55 19.38 -15.16
N ALA A 135 9.35 19.34 -13.84
CA ALA A 135 9.37 20.51 -12.97
C ALA A 135 9.74 20.12 -11.53
N VAL A 136 10.36 21.04 -10.79
CA VAL A 136 10.69 20.87 -9.36
C VAL A 136 10.23 22.08 -8.55
N GLY A 137 9.82 21.86 -7.31
CA GLY A 137 9.49 22.93 -6.38
C GLY A 137 10.74 23.66 -5.89
N ASN A 138 10.61 24.94 -5.48
CA ASN A 138 11.73 25.80 -5.09
C ASN A 138 12.62 25.24 -3.95
N ASN A 139 12.09 24.34 -3.13
CA ASN A 139 12.80 23.75 -1.99
C ASN A 139 13.40 22.37 -2.30
N VAL A 140 13.25 21.87 -3.53
CA VAL A 140 13.81 20.58 -3.95
C VAL A 140 15.25 20.80 -4.37
N THR A 141 16.19 20.15 -3.68
CA THR A 141 17.64 20.25 -3.93
C THR A 141 18.26 18.94 -4.39
N THR A 142 17.49 17.84 -4.38
CA THR A 142 17.98 16.48 -4.66
C THR A 142 17.63 15.99 -6.05
N LEU A 143 16.82 16.73 -6.81
CA LEU A 143 16.37 16.40 -8.16
C LEU A 143 16.40 17.65 -9.04
N ALA A 144 16.66 17.46 -10.32
CA ALA A 144 16.64 18.47 -11.36
C ALA A 144 15.70 18.08 -12.51
N VAL A 145 15.30 19.06 -13.31
CA VAL A 145 14.58 18.79 -14.57
C VAL A 145 15.48 17.96 -15.48
N GLY A 146 14.91 16.90 -16.08
CA GLY A 146 15.65 15.91 -16.88
C GLY A 146 16.05 14.66 -16.10
N ASP A 147 15.98 14.67 -14.76
CA ASP A 147 16.30 13.49 -13.97
C ASP A 147 15.28 12.36 -14.23
N ARG A 148 15.78 11.14 -14.36
CA ARG A 148 14.96 9.94 -14.56
C ARG A 148 14.60 9.36 -13.20
N VAL A 149 13.31 9.22 -12.93
CA VAL A 149 12.79 8.76 -11.63
C VAL A 149 11.76 7.65 -11.78
N MET A 150 11.70 6.78 -10.78
CA MET A 150 10.67 5.76 -10.62
C MET A 150 10.10 5.84 -9.21
N GLY A 151 8.84 5.49 -9.03
CA GLY A 151 8.22 5.57 -7.72
C GLY A 151 6.82 5.00 -7.68
N THR A 152 6.17 5.21 -6.54
CA THR A 152 4.79 4.76 -6.30
C THR A 152 3.91 5.95 -5.94
N ILE A 153 2.81 6.10 -6.65
CA ILE A 153 1.79 7.09 -6.32
C ILE A 153 0.41 6.64 -6.85
N PRO A 154 -0.66 6.78 -6.05
CA PRO A 154 -2.02 6.65 -6.55
C PRO A 154 -2.28 7.56 -7.75
N GLY A 155 -3.00 7.07 -8.76
CA GLY A 155 -3.38 7.86 -9.93
C GLY A 155 -2.29 8.00 -10.99
N SER A 156 -1.31 7.10 -10.99
CA SER A 156 -0.14 7.17 -11.89
C SER A 156 -0.39 6.80 -13.34
N PHE A 157 -1.58 6.35 -13.73
CA PHE A 157 -1.93 6.19 -15.15
C PHE A 157 -2.24 7.53 -15.80
N ALA A 158 -1.32 8.49 -15.70
CA ALA A 158 -1.48 9.86 -16.16
C ALA A 158 -0.16 10.35 -16.79
N PRO A 159 -0.22 11.28 -17.77
CA PRO A 159 0.98 11.81 -18.42
C PRO A 159 1.88 12.60 -17.46
N TYR A 160 1.32 13.09 -16.35
CA TYR A 160 2.03 13.77 -15.28
C TYR A 160 1.55 13.28 -13.92
N VAL A 161 2.48 13.14 -12.98
CA VAL A 161 2.21 12.83 -11.58
C VAL A 161 2.95 13.82 -10.67
N LEU A 162 2.34 14.17 -9.55
CA LEU A 162 2.94 15.03 -8.54
C LEU A 162 3.43 14.18 -7.36
N ALA A 163 4.75 14.02 -7.23
CA ALA A 163 5.35 13.26 -6.14
C ALA A 163 6.20 14.16 -5.23
N ASP A 164 6.25 13.83 -3.93
CA ASP A 164 7.28 14.38 -3.04
C ASP A 164 8.65 13.84 -3.48
N HIS A 165 9.66 14.70 -3.56
CA HIS A 165 11.00 14.33 -4.03
C HIS A 165 11.65 13.20 -3.20
N ARG A 166 11.17 12.94 -1.98
CA ARG A 166 11.63 11.86 -1.11
C ARG A 166 10.94 10.53 -1.38
N HIS A 167 9.86 10.51 -2.16
CA HIS A 167 9.03 9.33 -2.43
C HIS A 167 9.32 8.71 -3.80
N VAL A 168 10.42 9.11 -4.43
CA VAL A 168 10.90 8.58 -5.70
C VAL A 168 12.33 8.06 -5.55
N LEU A 169 12.69 7.12 -6.41
CA LEU A 169 14.01 6.57 -6.58
C LEU A 169 14.57 7.02 -7.94
N PRO A 170 15.87 7.30 -8.07
CA PRO A 170 16.47 7.52 -9.38
C PRO A 170 16.43 6.23 -10.21
N VAL A 171 16.23 6.38 -11.52
CA VAL A 171 16.35 5.28 -12.48
C VAL A 171 17.82 5.17 -12.91
N PRO A 172 18.46 3.99 -12.78
CA PRO A 172 19.81 3.79 -13.31
C PRO A 172 19.90 4.09 -14.81
N ASP A 173 20.99 4.72 -15.26
CA ASP A 173 21.14 5.28 -16.61
C ASP A 173 20.78 4.31 -17.75
N HIS A 174 21.07 3.01 -17.57
CA HIS A 174 20.93 1.98 -18.60
C HIS A 174 19.56 1.29 -18.61
N LEU A 175 18.69 1.62 -17.65
CA LEU A 175 17.42 0.93 -17.47
C LEU A 175 16.32 1.64 -18.27
N ASP A 176 15.61 0.92 -19.12
CA ASP A 176 14.45 1.46 -19.84
C ASP A 176 13.29 1.76 -18.88
N TYR A 177 12.41 2.70 -19.25
CA TYR A 177 11.32 3.14 -18.38
C TYR A 177 10.28 2.05 -18.10
N ASP A 178 10.04 1.14 -19.04
CA ASP A 178 9.14 0.01 -18.84
C ASP A 178 9.67 -0.97 -17.77
N VAL A 179 10.98 -1.22 -17.77
CA VAL A 179 11.64 -2.01 -16.73
C VAL A 179 11.67 -1.24 -15.40
N ALA A 180 12.03 0.05 -15.42
CA ALA A 180 12.08 0.87 -14.22
C ALA A 180 10.71 0.99 -13.53
N CYS A 181 9.64 1.19 -14.30
CA CYS A 181 8.27 1.30 -13.79
C CYS A 181 7.82 0.02 -13.07
N ALA A 182 8.37 -1.15 -13.43
CA ALA A 182 7.98 -2.42 -12.83
C ALA A 182 8.67 -2.74 -11.49
N LEU A 183 9.49 -1.86 -10.95
CA LEU A 183 10.31 -2.12 -9.75
C LEU A 183 9.78 -1.54 -8.41
N PRO A 184 9.39 -0.25 -8.30
CA PRO A 184 9.25 0.46 -7.03
C PRO A 184 8.43 -0.27 -5.95
N THR A 185 7.24 -0.74 -6.28
CA THR A 185 6.36 -1.45 -5.34
C THR A 185 7.01 -2.72 -4.83
N GLY A 186 7.69 -3.46 -5.71
CA GLY A 186 8.39 -4.70 -5.33
C GLY A 186 9.59 -4.40 -4.44
N LEU A 187 10.43 -3.43 -4.84
CA LEU A 187 11.59 -2.99 -4.06
C LEU A 187 11.19 -2.58 -2.64
N LEU A 188 10.21 -1.69 -2.52
CA LEU A 188 9.85 -1.08 -1.25
C LEU A 188 9.08 -2.04 -0.35
N THR A 189 8.21 -2.89 -0.93
CA THR A 189 7.47 -3.91 -0.16
C THR A 189 8.41 -4.94 0.43
N GLU A 190 9.28 -5.53 -0.39
CA GLU A 190 10.14 -6.64 0.03
C GLU A 190 11.27 -6.18 0.93
N HIS A 191 11.90 -5.04 0.61
CA HIS A 191 12.89 -4.43 1.49
C HIS A 191 12.28 -4.11 2.86
N GLY A 192 11.13 -3.42 2.87
CA GLY A 192 10.43 -3.07 4.10
C GLY A 192 10.03 -4.31 4.91
N ALA A 193 9.59 -5.39 4.26
CA ALA A 193 9.24 -6.64 4.91
C ALA A 193 10.46 -7.33 5.55
N LEU A 194 11.58 -7.43 4.82
CA LEU A 194 12.85 -7.96 5.36
C LEU A 194 13.35 -7.14 6.55
N MET A 195 13.33 -5.81 6.45
CA MET A 195 13.75 -4.92 7.54
C MET A 195 12.83 -5.06 8.76
N THR A 196 11.51 -5.17 8.56
CA THR A 196 10.53 -5.40 9.62
C THR A 196 10.75 -6.76 10.31
N GLY A 197 11.10 -7.78 9.53
CA GLY A 197 11.50 -9.10 10.01
C GLY A 197 12.86 -9.13 10.72
N GLY A 198 13.64 -8.04 10.65
CA GLY A 198 14.97 -7.97 11.26
C GLY A 198 16.03 -8.80 10.53
N PHE A 199 15.86 -9.00 9.23
CA PHE A 199 16.78 -9.77 8.39
C PHE A 199 18.20 -9.21 8.40
N ARG A 200 19.18 -10.10 8.34
CA ARG A 200 20.62 -9.83 8.23
C ARG A 200 21.25 -10.81 7.24
N ALA A 201 22.33 -10.37 6.59
CA ALA A 201 23.12 -11.23 5.71
C ALA A 201 23.54 -12.52 6.43
N GLY A 202 23.54 -13.64 5.69
CA GLY A 202 23.77 -14.99 6.19
C GLY A 202 22.50 -15.72 6.66
N GLN A 203 21.40 -15.00 6.91
CA GLN A 203 20.15 -15.61 7.38
C GLN A 203 19.37 -16.29 6.26
N SER A 204 18.49 -17.20 6.66
CA SER A 204 17.56 -17.93 5.81
C SER A 204 16.21 -17.20 5.70
N VAL A 205 15.60 -17.21 4.52
CA VAL A 205 14.32 -16.55 4.24
C VAL A 205 13.34 -17.51 3.58
N LEU A 206 12.09 -17.56 4.07
CA LEU A 206 10.96 -18.18 3.38
C LEU A 206 10.14 -17.10 2.67
N ILE A 207 9.80 -17.29 1.40
CA ILE A 207 8.90 -16.40 0.65
C ILE A 207 7.73 -17.19 0.06
N THR A 208 6.51 -16.96 0.55
CA THR A 208 5.33 -17.65 0.02
C THR A 208 4.81 -16.97 -1.25
N GLY A 209 4.20 -17.73 -2.17
CA GLY A 209 3.63 -17.15 -3.39
C GLY A 209 4.67 -16.47 -4.29
N ALA A 210 5.89 -17.02 -4.32
CA ALA A 210 7.06 -16.38 -4.91
C ALA A 210 6.99 -16.17 -6.42
N THR A 211 6.08 -16.85 -7.13
CA THR A 211 5.83 -16.60 -8.56
C THR A 211 4.96 -15.38 -8.85
N SER A 212 4.53 -14.65 -7.81
CA SER A 212 3.96 -13.31 -7.96
C SER A 212 5.03 -12.31 -8.40
N SER A 213 4.63 -11.19 -8.99
CA SER A 213 5.58 -10.15 -9.42
C SER A 213 6.41 -9.59 -8.27
N ILE A 214 5.79 -9.40 -7.11
CA ILE A 214 6.47 -8.92 -5.89
C ILE A 214 7.33 -10.03 -5.29
N GLY A 215 6.81 -11.26 -5.17
CA GLY A 215 7.56 -12.38 -4.62
C GLY A 215 8.84 -12.70 -5.41
N LEU A 216 8.81 -12.61 -6.75
CA LEU A 216 9.99 -12.78 -7.60
C LEU A 216 11.07 -11.72 -7.34
N ILE A 217 10.65 -10.49 -7.07
CA ILE A 217 11.56 -9.42 -6.65
C ILE A 217 12.10 -9.70 -5.24
N GLY A 218 11.27 -10.25 -4.34
CA GLY A 218 11.66 -10.64 -2.99
C GLY A 218 12.78 -11.66 -2.96
N VAL A 219 12.70 -12.70 -3.80
CA VAL A 219 13.78 -13.70 -3.95
C VAL A 219 15.10 -13.03 -4.34
N GLN A 220 15.06 -12.17 -5.36
CA GLN A 220 16.25 -11.47 -5.86
C GLN A 220 16.82 -10.51 -4.80
N ILE A 221 15.96 -9.79 -4.08
CA ILE A 221 16.37 -8.88 -3.00
C ILE A 221 17.00 -9.65 -1.85
N ALA A 222 16.39 -10.75 -1.40
CA ALA A 222 16.95 -11.58 -0.33
C ALA A 222 18.37 -12.03 -0.68
N LYS A 223 18.61 -12.50 -1.92
CA LYS A 223 19.97 -12.86 -2.36
C LYS A 223 20.89 -11.65 -2.49
N ALA A 224 20.41 -10.52 -3.03
CA ALA A 224 21.20 -9.30 -3.16
C ALA A 224 21.65 -8.74 -1.80
N LEU A 225 20.84 -8.91 -0.75
CA LEU A 225 21.15 -8.54 0.63
C LEU A 225 21.92 -9.64 1.39
N GLY A 226 22.30 -10.73 0.72
CA GLY A 226 23.20 -11.75 1.26
C GLY A 226 22.52 -12.86 2.04
N ALA A 227 21.27 -13.23 1.73
CA ALA A 227 20.62 -14.39 2.33
C ALA A 227 21.46 -15.67 2.11
N GLY A 228 21.70 -16.40 3.19
CA GLY A 228 22.44 -17.67 3.15
C GLY A 228 21.62 -18.78 2.49
N GLN A 229 20.30 -18.72 2.63
CA GLN A 229 19.37 -19.65 2.01
C GLN A 229 18.03 -18.96 1.73
N VAL A 230 17.46 -19.18 0.55
CA VAL A 230 16.15 -18.66 0.15
C VAL A 230 15.25 -19.83 -0.23
N ILE A 231 14.23 -20.06 0.59
CA ILE A 231 13.20 -21.08 0.38
C ILE A 231 11.94 -20.39 -0.11
N VAL A 232 11.27 -20.96 -1.10
CA VAL A 232 10.11 -20.32 -1.71
C VAL A 232 8.95 -21.28 -1.90
N THR A 233 7.73 -20.75 -1.97
CA THR A 233 6.56 -21.56 -2.33
C THR A 233 5.92 -21.11 -3.64
N THR A 234 5.41 -22.08 -4.40
CA THR A 234 4.55 -21.81 -5.56
C THR A 234 3.48 -22.89 -5.70
N ARG A 235 2.33 -22.52 -6.27
CA ARG A 235 1.25 -23.47 -6.58
C ARG A 235 1.48 -24.23 -7.89
N SER A 236 2.50 -23.87 -8.67
CA SER A 236 2.70 -24.38 -10.03
C SER A 236 4.12 -24.91 -10.20
N ALA A 237 4.25 -26.23 -10.29
CA ALA A 237 5.53 -26.88 -10.57
C ALA A 237 6.13 -26.41 -11.91
N SER A 238 5.30 -26.11 -12.91
CA SER A 238 5.78 -25.58 -14.21
C SER A 238 6.39 -24.18 -14.12
N LYS A 239 6.18 -23.45 -13.02
CA LYS A 239 6.79 -22.13 -12.77
C LYS A 239 8.07 -22.19 -11.93
N GLN A 240 8.54 -23.39 -11.55
CA GLN A 240 9.82 -23.57 -10.83
C GLN A 240 11.01 -22.98 -11.59
N ASN A 241 11.01 -23.10 -12.92
CA ASN A 241 12.05 -22.56 -13.81
C ASN A 241 12.20 -21.03 -13.72
N LEU A 242 11.26 -20.32 -13.11
CA LEU A 242 11.37 -18.87 -12.85
C LEU A 242 12.08 -18.55 -11.53
N LEU A 243 12.10 -19.48 -10.58
CA LEU A 243 12.49 -19.25 -9.19
C LEU A 243 13.98 -19.55 -8.94
N GLU A 244 14.50 -20.64 -9.49
CA GLU A 244 15.93 -20.97 -9.35
C GLU A 244 16.83 -19.90 -9.97
N PRO A 245 16.58 -19.39 -11.20
CA PRO A 245 17.40 -18.31 -11.76
C PRO A 245 17.23 -16.97 -11.03
N ALA A 246 16.12 -16.77 -10.31
CA ALA A 246 15.91 -15.62 -9.45
C ALA A 246 16.70 -15.73 -8.13
N GLY A 247 17.18 -16.95 -7.80
CA GLY A 247 18.05 -17.21 -6.65
C GLY A 247 17.40 -18.02 -5.52
N ALA A 248 16.28 -18.70 -5.78
CA ALA A 248 15.72 -19.65 -4.83
C ALA A 248 16.62 -20.89 -4.72
N ASP A 249 16.96 -21.26 -3.49
CA ASP A 249 17.77 -22.45 -3.17
C ASP A 249 16.88 -23.69 -2.97
N THR A 250 15.61 -23.51 -2.61
CA THR A 250 14.63 -24.60 -2.47
C THR A 250 13.23 -24.12 -2.86
N VAL A 251 12.54 -24.89 -3.71
CA VAL A 251 11.17 -24.60 -4.14
C VAL A 251 10.19 -25.63 -3.60
N VAL A 252 9.22 -25.18 -2.80
CA VAL A 252 8.15 -26.00 -2.23
C VAL A 252 6.87 -25.83 -3.05
N VAL A 253 6.21 -26.94 -3.39
CA VAL A 253 4.92 -26.95 -4.09
C VAL A 253 3.84 -27.56 -3.17
N PRO A 254 3.08 -26.74 -2.41
CA PRO A 254 2.20 -27.23 -1.34
C PRO A 254 1.07 -28.19 -1.78
N GLY A 255 0.73 -28.21 -3.07
CA GLY A 255 -0.26 -29.15 -3.65
C GLY A 255 0.13 -30.64 -3.62
N GLY A 256 1.22 -30.99 -2.93
CA GLY A 256 1.64 -32.36 -2.64
C GLY A 256 2.64 -32.50 -1.48
N GLN A 257 2.98 -31.42 -0.77
CA GLN A 257 3.97 -31.41 0.32
C GLN A 257 3.51 -30.48 1.45
N ASP A 258 3.75 -30.88 2.70
CA ASP A 258 3.59 -30.00 3.87
C ASP A 258 4.66 -28.90 3.81
N LEU A 259 4.21 -27.63 3.84
CA LEU A 259 5.12 -26.47 3.84
C LEU A 259 6.07 -26.53 5.04
N THR A 260 5.53 -26.84 6.22
CA THR A 260 6.31 -26.82 7.46
C THR A 260 7.40 -27.87 7.39
N GLY A 261 7.05 -29.13 7.11
CA GLY A 261 7.99 -30.22 6.94
C GLY A 261 9.05 -29.91 5.88
N ALA A 262 8.65 -29.40 4.70
CA ALA A 262 9.61 -29.09 3.64
C ALA A 262 10.62 -28.00 4.04
N VAL A 263 10.18 -26.97 4.78
CA VAL A 263 11.09 -25.93 5.28
C VAL A 263 12.02 -26.50 6.36
N LEU A 264 11.50 -27.29 7.28
CA LEU A 264 12.31 -27.93 8.33
C LEU A 264 13.35 -28.87 7.71
N ASP A 265 12.98 -29.70 6.74
CA ASP A 265 13.91 -30.58 6.03
C ASP A 265 15.02 -29.78 5.33
N ALA A 266 14.67 -28.67 4.67
CA ALA A 266 15.64 -27.80 3.98
C ALA A 266 16.57 -27.02 4.93
N THR A 267 16.17 -26.84 6.19
CA THR A 267 16.90 -26.06 7.20
C THR A 267 17.50 -26.94 8.30
N GLY A 268 17.49 -28.26 8.15
CA GLY A 268 18.04 -29.19 9.15
C GLY A 268 17.23 -29.26 10.45
N GLY A 269 15.94 -28.95 10.41
CA GLY A 269 15.01 -29.00 11.53
C GLY A 269 14.85 -27.70 12.30
N GLU A 270 15.60 -26.66 11.96
CA GLU A 270 15.59 -25.38 12.70
C GLU A 270 14.43 -24.48 12.28
N GLY A 271 14.12 -24.43 10.98
CA GLY A 271 13.23 -23.43 10.37
C GLY A 271 13.97 -22.19 9.88
N VAL A 272 13.27 -21.31 9.16
CA VAL A 272 13.88 -20.08 8.61
C VAL A 272 13.99 -18.95 9.64
N ASP A 273 14.92 -18.01 9.45
CA ASP A 273 15.05 -16.81 10.28
C ASP A 273 13.88 -15.84 10.09
N VAL A 274 13.50 -15.60 8.83
CA VAL A 274 12.44 -14.66 8.44
C VAL A 274 11.53 -15.31 7.41
N ALA A 275 10.22 -15.30 7.65
CA ALA A 275 9.21 -15.72 6.70
C ALA A 275 8.42 -14.50 6.18
N LEU A 276 8.36 -14.34 4.86
CA LEU A 276 7.59 -13.33 4.16
C LEU A 276 6.38 -13.99 3.51
N ASP A 277 5.18 -13.60 3.96
CA ASP A 277 3.95 -14.20 3.49
C ASP A 277 3.15 -13.28 2.56
N HIS A 278 2.98 -13.72 1.31
CA HIS A 278 2.12 -13.06 0.32
C HIS A 278 0.73 -13.68 0.22
N VAL A 279 0.47 -14.81 0.88
CA VAL A 279 -0.70 -15.64 0.58
C VAL A 279 -1.83 -15.42 1.58
N GLY A 280 -1.51 -15.30 2.87
CA GLY A 280 -2.51 -15.32 3.95
C GLY A 280 -3.02 -16.73 4.24
N GLY A 281 -4.11 -16.81 5.01
CA GLY A 281 -4.80 -18.07 5.26
C GLY A 281 -3.92 -19.18 5.85
N PRO A 282 -4.20 -20.45 5.50
CA PRO A 282 -3.43 -21.59 6.00
C PRO A 282 -1.93 -21.53 5.69
N ALA A 283 -1.52 -20.86 4.59
CA ALA A 283 -0.12 -20.69 4.25
C ALA A 283 0.60 -19.79 5.24
N PHE A 284 -0.04 -18.69 5.68
CA PHE A 284 0.47 -17.86 6.75
C PHE A 284 0.59 -18.63 8.07
N ALA A 285 -0.45 -19.38 8.45
CA ALA A 285 -0.42 -20.22 9.65
C ALA A 285 0.73 -21.23 9.64
N ALA A 286 1.00 -21.85 8.50
CA ALA A 286 2.12 -22.80 8.32
C ALA A 286 3.50 -22.12 8.34
N CYS A 287 3.61 -20.82 8.10
CA CYS A 287 4.89 -20.11 8.24
C CYS A 287 5.39 -20.07 9.69
N LEU A 288 4.48 -20.07 10.68
CA LEU A 288 4.86 -19.99 12.10
C LEU A 288 5.71 -21.20 12.54
N PRO A 289 5.22 -22.46 12.45
CA PRO A 289 6.03 -23.61 12.84
C PRO A 289 7.22 -23.88 11.89
N ALA A 290 7.21 -23.28 10.69
CA ALA A 290 8.33 -23.31 9.73
C ALA A 290 9.44 -22.29 10.05
N THR A 291 9.23 -21.41 11.02
CA THR A 291 10.17 -20.37 11.43
C THR A 291 10.94 -20.83 12.68
N ARG A 292 12.25 -20.54 12.72
CA ARG A 292 13.09 -20.91 13.85
C ARG A 292 12.71 -20.16 15.14
N VAL A 293 13.19 -20.67 16.27
CA VAL A 293 13.08 -19.99 17.56
C VAL A 293 13.67 -18.58 17.46
N ASP A 294 12.99 -17.60 18.04
CA ASP A 294 13.29 -16.17 18.00
C ASP A 294 13.31 -15.57 16.57
N GLY A 295 12.67 -16.24 15.60
CA GLY A 295 12.50 -15.76 14.23
C GLY A 295 11.30 -14.83 14.05
N ALA A 296 11.10 -14.36 12.81
CA ALA A 296 10.03 -13.43 12.48
C ALA A 296 9.17 -13.91 11.29
N VAL A 297 7.86 -13.71 11.39
CA VAL A 297 6.90 -13.92 10.31
C VAL A 297 6.26 -12.58 9.97
N VAL A 298 6.36 -12.19 8.69
CA VAL A 298 5.86 -10.90 8.19
C VAL A 298 4.78 -11.16 7.15
N ASN A 299 3.54 -10.80 7.46
CA ASN A 299 2.46 -10.83 6.48
C ASN A 299 2.51 -9.57 5.59
N ILE A 300 2.43 -9.81 4.28
CA ILE A 300 2.46 -8.80 3.23
C ILE A 300 1.15 -8.82 2.44
N GLY A 301 0.74 -10.01 1.99
CA GLY A 301 -0.33 -10.19 1.01
C GLY A 301 -1.45 -11.11 1.46
N ARG A 302 -2.51 -11.16 0.64
CA ARG A 302 -3.72 -11.97 0.83
C ARG A 302 -4.13 -12.60 -0.51
N LEU A 303 -3.19 -13.27 -1.20
CA LEU A 303 -3.47 -13.90 -2.50
C LEU A 303 -4.53 -15.01 -2.42
N ASP A 304 -4.73 -15.59 -1.23
CA ASP A 304 -5.78 -16.57 -0.95
C ASP A 304 -6.93 -15.94 -0.15
N THR A 305 -6.69 -15.58 1.11
CA THR A 305 -7.70 -14.99 2.01
C THR A 305 -7.09 -14.01 3.00
N ALA A 306 -7.91 -13.08 3.51
CA ALA A 306 -7.52 -12.08 4.48
C ALA A 306 -7.52 -12.58 5.94
N GLU A 307 -8.08 -13.75 6.20
CA GLU A 307 -8.18 -14.32 7.54
C GLU A 307 -7.25 -15.52 7.69
N SER A 308 -6.63 -15.67 8.87
CA SER A 308 -5.81 -16.82 9.20
C SER A 308 -6.01 -17.21 10.66
N ALA A 309 -6.20 -18.51 10.92
CA ALA A 309 -6.17 -19.09 12.25
C ALA A 309 -4.74 -19.51 12.59
N ILE A 310 -4.16 -18.95 13.64
CA ILE A 310 -2.80 -19.29 14.08
C ILE A 310 -2.83 -20.10 15.38
N ASP A 311 -1.89 -21.04 15.50
CA ASP A 311 -1.62 -21.74 16.75
C ASP A 311 -0.76 -20.86 17.67
N LEU A 312 -1.30 -20.52 18.85
CA LEU A 312 -0.62 -19.68 19.82
C LEU A 312 0.52 -20.41 20.54
N ASP A 313 0.51 -21.74 20.57
CA ASP A 313 1.62 -22.52 21.13
C ASP A 313 2.83 -22.42 20.20
N SER A 314 2.64 -22.56 18.88
CA SER A 314 3.68 -22.31 17.87
C SER A 314 4.28 -20.90 17.96
N LEU A 315 3.43 -19.89 18.17
CA LEU A 315 3.89 -18.50 18.38
C LEU A 315 4.69 -18.36 19.69
N SER A 316 4.15 -18.87 20.79
CA SER A 316 4.68 -18.62 22.14
C SER A 316 5.91 -19.45 22.45
N TYR A 317 5.89 -20.77 22.19
CA TYR A 317 7.00 -21.66 22.55
C TYR A 317 8.24 -21.46 21.70
N ARG A 318 8.10 -20.89 20.50
CA ARG A 318 9.22 -20.50 19.63
C ARG A 318 9.57 -19.01 19.74
N HIS A 319 8.89 -18.25 20.59
CA HIS A 319 9.08 -16.80 20.76
C HIS A 319 9.04 -16.01 19.44
N LEU A 320 8.14 -16.39 18.53
CA LEU A 320 8.10 -15.77 17.21
C LEU A 320 7.62 -14.32 17.31
N ARG A 321 8.13 -13.49 16.40
CA ARG A 321 7.58 -12.16 16.15
C ARG A 321 6.67 -12.21 14.94
N VAL A 322 5.44 -11.75 15.09
CA VAL A 322 4.51 -11.59 13.97
C VAL A 322 4.32 -10.10 13.68
N ALA A 323 4.51 -9.70 12.42
CA ALA A 323 4.30 -8.34 11.96
C ALA A 323 3.47 -8.32 10.66
N GLY A 324 2.77 -7.21 10.44
CA GLY A 324 2.13 -6.91 9.17
C GLY A 324 2.79 -5.70 8.53
N VAL A 325 3.01 -5.76 7.22
CA VAL A 325 3.45 -4.60 6.44
C VAL A 325 2.45 -4.30 5.35
N SER A 326 2.26 -3.02 5.08
CA SER A 326 1.53 -2.62 3.89
C SER A 326 2.11 -1.32 3.34
N PHE A 327 2.90 -1.46 2.29
CA PHE A 327 3.52 -0.31 1.65
C PHE A 327 2.44 0.65 1.10
N GLY A 328 1.33 0.11 0.62
CA GLY A 328 0.12 0.83 0.20
C GLY A 328 -0.42 1.86 1.20
N PHE A 329 -0.18 1.64 2.49
CA PHE A 329 -0.67 2.46 3.61
C PHE A 329 0.47 2.99 4.48
N THR A 330 1.71 2.95 4.00
CA THR A 330 2.83 3.58 4.71
C THR A 330 2.59 5.07 4.80
N ARG A 331 2.78 5.64 5.99
CA ARG A 331 2.49 7.05 6.22
C ARG A 331 3.43 7.91 5.37
N PRO A 332 2.96 9.00 4.75
CA PRO A 332 3.81 9.88 3.93
C PRO A 332 5.08 10.36 4.66
N ALA A 333 4.99 10.56 5.98
CA ALA A 333 6.12 10.97 6.82
C ALA A 333 7.21 9.91 6.98
N GLU A 334 6.88 8.63 6.78
CA GLU A 334 7.81 7.50 6.90
C GLU A 334 8.37 7.10 5.54
N LEU A 335 7.59 7.31 4.49
CA LEU A 335 7.87 6.85 3.13
C LEU A 335 9.22 7.35 2.59
N GLY A 336 9.63 8.56 2.97
CA GLY A 336 10.93 9.10 2.56
C GLY A 336 12.12 8.31 3.12
N ALA A 337 12.04 7.88 4.38
CA ALA A 337 13.09 7.06 5.01
C ALA A 337 13.12 5.64 4.41
N VAL A 338 11.96 5.07 4.11
CA VAL A 338 11.84 3.76 3.45
C VAL A 338 12.47 3.80 2.05
N ASN A 339 12.14 4.81 1.24
CA ASN A 339 12.73 4.98 -0.09
C ASN A 339 14.24 5.18 -0.02
N ALA A 340 14.73 6.04 0.88
CA ALA A 340 16.16 6.28 1.03
C ALA A 340 16.92 4.98 1.38
N ALA A 341 16.42 4.21 2.36
CA ALA A 341 17.05 2.96 2.77
C ALA A 341 17.02 1.87 1.68
N ALA A 342 15.88 1.71 1.01
CA ALA A 342 15.77 0.77 -0.11
C ALA A 342 16.65 1.20 -1.29
N GLY A 343 16.70 2.50 -1.59
CA GLY A 343 17.54 3.05 -2.65
C GLY A 343 19.02 2.77 -2.41
N GLU A 344 19.52 3.08 -1.21
CA GLU A 344 20.91 2.86 -0.82
C GLU A 344 21.32 1.38 -0.95
N GLN A 345 20.46 0.45 -0.52
CA GLN A 345 20.80 -0.96 -0.48
C GLN A 345 20.54 -1.70 -1.79
N LEU A 346 19.56 -1.27 -2.59
CA LEU A 346 19.07 -2.05 -3.74
C LEU A 346 19.39 -1.45 -5.10
N LEU A 347 19.57 -0.13 -5.24
CA LEU A 347 19.88 0.48 -6.55
C LEU A 347 21.16 -0.08 -7.18
N PRO A 348 22.25 -0.40 -6.45
CA PRO A 348 23.40 -1.06 -7.05
C PRO A 348 23.04 -2.42 -7.68
N ALA A 349 22.18 -3.21 -7.02
CA ALA A 349 21.73 -4.50 -7.53
C ALA A 349 20.70 -4.39 -8.68
N VAL A 350 19.95 -3.30 -8.72
CA VAL A 350 19.11 -2.96 -9.88
C VAL A 350 19.98 -2.57 -11.07
N ALA A 351 20.98 -1.72 -10.86
CA ALA A 351 21.86 -1.21 -11.91
C ALA A 351 22.69 -2.31 -12.58
N ASP A 352 23.15 -3.32 -11.83
CA ASP A 352 23.92 -4.46 -12.37
C ASP A 352 23.05 -5.66 -12.80
N GLY A 353 21.72 -5.54 -12.68
CA GLY A 353 20.75 -6.54 -13.16
C GLY A 353 20.57 -7.76 -12.26
N ARG A 354 21.15 -7.78 -11.05
CA ARG A 354 20.88 -8.81 -10.02
C ARG A 354 19.44 -8.74 -9.50
N VAL A 355 18.84 -7.55 -9.45
CA VAL A 355 17.42 -7.34 -9.15
C VAL A 355 16.75 -6.74 -10.38
N ARG A 356 15.89 -7.52 -11.03
CA ARG A 356 15.15 -7.13 -12.23
C ARG A 356 13.70 -7.63 -12.17
N PRO A 357 12.75 -6.87 -12.71
CA PRO A 357 11.38 -7.35 -12.83
C PRO A 357 11.28 -8.37 -13.97
N LEU A 358 10.33 -9.30 -13.85
CA LEU A 358 9.84 -10.04 -15.00
C LEU A 358 8.72 -9.22 -15.64
N ILE A 359 8.92 -8.79 -16.88
CA ILE A 359 7.88 -8.13 -17.68
C ILE A 359 7.14 -9.20 -18.46
N ASP A 360 5.82 -9.24 -18.30
CA ASP A 360 4.93 -10.09 -19.06
C ASP A 360 4.63 -9.48 -20.44
N SER A 361 4.22 -8.21 -20.44
CA SER A 361 3.85 -7.45 -21.62
C SER A 361 3.89 -5.95 -21.36
N THR A 362 4.17 -5.19 -22.41
CA THR A 362 4.08 -3.72 -22.41
C THR A 362 2.96 -3.33 -23.37
N LEU A 363 1.94 -2.66 -22.85
CA LEU A 363 0.75 -2.19 -23.56
C LEU A 363 0.67 -0.67 -23.44
N THR A 364 -0.24 -0.03 -24.18
CA THR A 364 -0.50 1.41 -24.02
C THR A 364 -1.74 1.61 -23.15
N ILE A 365 -1.89 2.81 -22.59
CA ILE A 365 -3.09 3.12 -21.79
C ILE A 365 -4.40 2.93 -22.58
N ASP A 366 -4.37 3.15 -23.89
CA ASP A 366 -5.52 2.93 -24.80
C ASP A 366 -5.92 1.45 -24.91
N THR A 367 -4.99 0.52 -24.64
CA THR A 367 -5.23 -0.93 -24.66
C THR A 367 -5.28 -1.55 -23.26
N ALA A 368 -5.47 -0.73 -22.21
CA ALA A 368 -5.54 -1.19 -20.82
C ALA A 368 -6.60 -2.28 -20.55
N ALA A 369 -7.67 -2.35 -21.36
CA ALA A 369 -8.64 -3.44 -21.29
C ALA A 369 -8.02 -4.83 -21.54
N GLN A 370 -7.01 -4.92 -22.42
CA GLN A 370 -6.27 -6.15 -22.71
C GLN A 370 -5.40 -6.56 -21.51
N ALA A 371 -4.79 -5.59 -20.82
CA ALA A 371 -4.05 -5.83 -19.59
C ALA A 371 -4.97 -6.44 -18.51
N ALA A 372 -6.16 -5.86 -18.33
CA ALA A 372 -7.14 -6.35 -17.37
C ALA A 372 -7.60 -7.79 -17.70
N GLU A 373 -7.87 -8.09 -18.96
CA GLU A 373 -8.26 -9.44 -19.39
C GLU A 373 -7.13 -10.45 -19.12
N ARG A 374 -5.89 -10.09 -19.46
CA ARG A 374 -4.74 -10.95 -19.23
C ARG A 374 -4.50 -11.23 -17.75
N LEU A 375 -4.69 -10.24 -16.88
CA LEU A 375 -4.64 -10.45 -15.42
C LEU A 375 -5.74 -11.40 -14.92
N ARG A 376 -6.99 -11.23 -15.39
CA ARG A 376 -8.13 -12.09 -15.01
C ARG A 376 -7.96 -13.53 -15.48
N SER A 377 -7.29 -13.74 -16.61
CA SER A 377 -7.02 -15.09 -17.13
C SER A 377 -6.03 -15.90 -16.28
N HIS A 378 -5.31 -15.26 -15.34
CA HIS A 378 -4.21 -15.84 -14.56
C HIS A 378 -3.04 -16.41 -15.40
N GLN A 379 -2.95 -16.04 -16.68
CA GLN A 379 -1.88 -16.47 -17.59
C GLN A 379 -0.66 -15.52 -17.59
N ALA A 380 -0.78 -14.33 -17.00
CA ALA A 380 0.31 -13.37 -16.95
C ALA A 380 1.52 -13.92 -16.17
N HIS A 381 2.72 -13.70 -16.70
CA HIS A 381 4.00 -14.05 -16.09
C HIS A 381 4.82 -12.80 -15.79
N GLY A 382 4.74 -12.30 -14.55
CA GLY A 382 5.39 -11.04 -14.15
C GLY A 382 4.44 -9.85 -14.21
N LYS A 383 4.97 -8.64 -14.42
CA LYS A 383 4.20 -7.39 -14.48
C LYS A 383 3.77 -7.05 -15.91
N ILE A 384 2.54 -6.57 -16.04
CA ILE A 384 2.07 -5.90 -17.26
C ILE A 384 2.31 -4.40 -17.07
N VAL A 385 2.98 -3.77 -18.03
CA VAL A 385 3.31 -2.34 -18.00
C VAL A 385 2.38 -1.59 -18.96
N LEU A 386 1.88 -0.45 -18.52
CA LEU A 386 1.12 0.48 -19.36
C LEU A 386 1.98 1.70 -19.67
N ALA A 387 2.32 1.87 -20.95
CA ALA A 387 2.91 3.09 -21.46
C ALA A 387 1.83 4.18 -21.53
N VAL A 388 2.15 5.33 -20.94
CA VAL A 388 1.33 6.53 -20.99
C VAL A 388 2.04 7.54 -21.90
N PRO A 389 1.33 8.16 -22.86
CA PRO A 389 1.93 9.08 -23.82
C PRO A 389 2.41 10.40 -23.22
#